data_AF-A0A8H5YZG6-F1
#
_entry.id   AF-A0A8H5YZG6-F1
#
_cell.length_a   1.000
_cell.length_b   1.000
_cell.length_c   1.000
_cell.angle_alpha   90.00
_cell.angle_beta   90.00
_cell.angle_gamma   90.00
#
_symmetry.space_group_name_H-M   'P 1'
#
loop_
_entity.id
_entity.type
_entity.pdbx_description
1 polymer ?
#
loop_
_entity_poly.entity_id
_entity_poly.type
_entity_poly.pdbx_seq_one_letter_code
_entity_poly.pdbx_strand_id
1 'polypeptide(L)'
;MFGATCARGMHWIYPSIGGAFFAFGLGAMGDITFTLIIDTYRELVAEAFIGIAFMRNALSIGATFALVPWMKIQGLTNMFIVCGCISFAIGALYVPLIIYGKRIRITLASRYWKLVEKRSRI
;
A
#
# COMPACT_ATOMS: atom_id res chain seq x y z
N MET A 1 12.84 5.99 -11.66
CA MET A 1 13.54 5.32 -12.78
C MET A 1 12.62 5.15 -13.98
N PHE A 2 11.52 4.40 -13.86
CA PHE A 2 10.57 4.13 -14.95
C PHE A 2 10.06 5.38 -15.71
N GLY A 3 9.49 6.37 -15.01
CA GLY A 3 8.91 7.55 -15.67
C GLY A 3 9.91 8.39 -16.46
N ALA A 4 11.13 8.55 -15.93
CA ALA A 4 12.19 9.33 -16.59
C ALA A 4 12.79 8.59 -17.79
N THR A 5 12.90 7.26 -17.71
CA THR A 5 13.43 6.43 -18.81
C THR A 5 12.45 6.31 -19.96
N CYS A 6 11.15 6.21 -19.68
CA CYS A 6 10.10 6.21 -20.69
C CYS A 6 9.96 7.58 -21.37
N ALA A 7 9.99 8.67 -20.61
CA ALA A 7 9.83 10.02 -21.16
C ALA A 7 10.95 10.41 -22.14
N ARG A 8 12.16 9.88 -21.93
CA ARG A 8 13.33 10.13 -22.78
C ARG A 8 13.47 9.14 -23.95
N GLY A 9 12.52 8.22 -24.13
CA GLY A 9 12.58 7.22 -25.21
C GLY A 9 13.81 6.31 -25.15
N MET A 10 14.35 6.05 -23.94
CA MET A 10 15.54 5.22 -23.79
C MET A 10 15.20 3.73 -24.07
N HIS A 11 16.23 2.93 -24.35
CA HIS A 11 16.10 1.50 -24.65
C HIS A 11 15.17 0.80 -23.63
N TRP A 12 14.26 -0.05 -24.13
CA TRP A 12 13.16 -0.67 -23.37
C TRP A 12 13.60 -1.36 -22.08
N ILE A 13 14.86 -1.80 -22.00
CA ILE A 13 15.44 -2.44 -20.81
C ILE A 13 15.42 -1.53 -19.57
N TYR A 14 15.62 -0.22 -19.72
CA TYR A 14 15.73 0.69 -18.57
C TYR A 14 14.38 0.90 -17.86
N PRO A 15 13.27 1.14 -18.58
CA PRO A 15 11.94 1.03 -17.99
C PRO A 15 11.67 -0.34 -17.36
N SER A 16 12.01 -1.44 -18.02
CA SER A 16 11.73 -2.79 -17.51
C SER A 16 12.39 -3.08 -16.16
N ILE A 17 13.65 -2.67 -15.97
CA ILE A 17 14.33 -2.81 -14.67
C ILE A 17 13.60 -1.99 -13.59
N GLY A 18 13.16 -0.76 -13.91
CA GLY A 18 12.38 0.07 -12.99
C GLY A 18 11.03 -0.56 -12.62
N GLY A 19 10.37 -1.21 -13.58
CA GLY A 19 9.15 -1.96 -13.36
C GLY A 19 9.36 -3.21 -12.49
N ALA A 20 10.49 -3.91 -12.68
CA ALA A 20 10.84 -5.08 -11.88
C ALA A 20 11.04 -4.72 -10.39
N PHE A 21 11.77 -3.65 -10.09
CA PHE A 21 11.93 -3.17 -8.72
C PHE A 21 10.60 -2.77 -8.08
N PHE A 22 9.72 -2.12 -8.85
CA PHE A 22 8.39 -1.75 -8.38
C PHE A 22 7.54 -2.98 -8.08
N ALA A 23 7.50 -3.97 -8.98
CA ALA A 23 6.75 -5.20 -8.80
C ALA A 23 7.25 -6.01 -7.59
N PHE A 24 8.57 -6.12 -7.43
CA PHE A 24 9.18 -6.78 -6.26
C PHE A 24 8.79 -6.07 -4.96
N GLY A 25 8.92 -4.74 -4.89
CA GLY A 25 8.57 -3.97 -3.70
C GLY A 25 7.09 -4.09 -3.33
N LEU A 26 6.20 -3.99 -4.34
CA LEU A 26 4.76 -4.12 -4.14
C LEU A 26 4.38 -5.51 -3.63
N GLY A 27 4.95 -6.57 -4.22
CA GLY A 27 4.71 -7.95 -3.79
C GLY A 27 5.19 -8.21 -2.37
N ALA A 28 6.47 -7.91 -2.09
CA ALA A 28 7.06 -8.13 -0.78
C ALA A 28 6.31 -7.38 0.33
N MET A 29 5.96 -6.11 0.11
CA MET A 29 5.19 -5.33 1.09
C MET A 29 3.78 -5.88 1.30
N GLY A 30 3.12 -6.33 0.23
CA GLY A 30 1.80 -6.94 0.28
C GLY A 30 1.79 -8.20 1.15
N ASP A 31 2.73 -9.11 0.90
CA ASP A 31 2.85 -10.36 1.63
C ASP A 31 3.13 -10.14 3.12
N ILE A 32 4.10 -9.29 3.46
CA ILE A 32 4.42 -8.94 4.86
C ILE A 32 3.18 -8.39 5.58
N THR A 33 2.43 -7.51 4.91
CA THR A 33 1.25 -6.88 5.49
C THR A 33 0.14 -7.91 5.73
N PHE A 34 -0.11 -8.79 4.75
CA PHE A 34 -1.13 -9.83 4.88
C PHE A 34 -0.80 -10.86 5.95
N THR A 35 0.45 -11.34 6.00
CA THR A 35 0.89 -12.24 7.08
C THR A 35 0.67 -11.60 8.44
N LEU A 36 1.04 -10.32 8.61
CA LEU A 36 0.84 -9.62 9.88
C LEU A 36 -0.63 -9.52 10.28
N ILE A 37 -1.53 -9.27 9.32
CA ILE A 37 -2.97 -9.19 9.59
C ILE A 37 -3.53 -10.55 9.98
N ILE A 38 -3.15 -11.61 9.28
CA ILE A 38 -3.56 -12.98 9.60
C ILE A 38 -3.12 -13.33 11.03
N ASP A 39 -1.89 -13.00 11.39
CA ASP A 39 -1.36 -13.29 12.73
C ASP A 39 -2.01 -12.44 13.83
N THR A 40 -2.35 -11.17 13.53
CA THR A 40 -2.89 -10.24 14.54
C THR A 40 -4.41 -10.38 14.72
N TYR A 41 -5.15 -10.69 13.65
CA TYR A 41 -6.62 -10.69 13.61
C TYR A 41 -7.19 -12.07 13.28
N ARG A 42 -6.66 -13.14 13.88
CA ARG A 42 -7.03 -14.54 13.56
C ARG A 42 -8.54 -14.79 13.51
N GLU A 43 -9.28 -14.30 14.51
CA GLU A 43 -10.74 -14.52 14.59
C GLU A 43 -11.55 -13.64 13.64
N LEU A 44 -11.00 -12.54 13.13
CA LEU A 44 -11.70 -11.55 12.29
C LEU A 44 -11.01 -11.36 10.93
N VAL A 45 -10.24 -12.36 10.50
CA VAL A 45 -9.35 -12.26 9.34
C VAL A 45 -10.13 -11.97 8.06
N ALA A 46 -11.25 -12.66 7.84
CA ALA A 46 -12.09 -12.48 6.66
C ALA A 46 -12.65 -11.05 6.58
N GLU A 47 -13.18 -10.51 7.68
CA GLU A 47 -13.72 -9.15 7.73
C GLU A 47 -12.64 -8.09 7.52
N ALA A 48 -11.46 -8.30 8.11
CA ALA A 48 -10.30 -7.43 7.90
C ALA A 48 -9.89 -7.39 6.42
N PHE A 49 -9.82 -8.55 5.75
CA PHE A 49 -9.47 -8.63 4.33
C PHE A 49 -10.51 -7.99 3.42
N ILE A 50 -11.81 -8.11 3.74
CA ILE A 50 -12.87 -7.42 2.99
C ILE A 50 -12.66 -5.91 3.05
N GLY A 51 -12.42 -5.37 4.26
CA GLY A 51 -12.14 -3.94 4.44
C GLY A 51 -10.91 -3.47 3.66
N ILE A 52 -9.82 -4.24 3.69
CA ILE A 52 -8.58 -3.92 2.97
C ILE A 52 -8.79 -3.97 1.45
N ALA A 53 -9.46 -5.00 0.95
CA ALA A 53 -9.74 -5.14 -0.48
C ALA A 53 -10.62 -3.99 -0.98
N PHE A 54 -11.65 -3.62 -0.21
CA PHE A 54 -12.51 -2.49 -0.53
C PHE A 54 -11.72 -1.18 -0.58
N MET A 55 -10.94 -0.87 0.46
CA MET A 55 -10.12 0.35 0.51
C MET A 55 -9.11 0.41 -0.65
N ARG A 56 -8.44 -0.70 -0.95
CA ARG A 56 -7.50 -0.78 -2.07
C ARG A 56 -8.19 -0.46 -3.39
N ASN A 57 -9.34 -1.08 -3.65
CA ASN A 57 -10.06 -0.89 -4.90
C ASN A 57 -10.66 0.51 -5.02
N ALA A 58 -11.22 1.06 -3.94
CA ALA A 58 -11.74 2.42 -3.91
C ALA A 58 -10.65 3.46 -4.23
N LEU A 59 -9.46 3.32 -3.62
CA LEU A 59 -8.31 4.18 -3.91
C LEU A 59 -7.81 4.00 -5.35
N SER A 60 -7.77 2.77 -5.86
CA SER A 60 -7.38 2.48 -7.25
C SER A 60 -8.29 3.18 -8.26
N ILE A 61 -9.61 3.18 -8.02
CA ILE A 61 -10.57 3.86 -8.88
C ILE A 61 -10.29 5.37 -8.88
N GLY A 62 -10.18 5.99 -7.70
CA GLY A 62 -9.89 7.42 -7.59
C GLY A 62 -8.58 7.84 -8.25
N ALA A 63 -7.51 7.05 -8.03
CA ALA A 63 -6.21 7.30 -8.63
C ALA A 63 -6.24 7.18 -10.16
N THR A 64 -7.01 6.24 -10.71
CA THR A 64 -7.10 6.02 -12.17
C THR A 64 -7.76 7.21 -12.87
N PHE A 65 -8.80 7.80 -12.30
CA PHE A 65 -9.43 9.00 -12.86
C PHE A 65 -8.55 10.24 -12.76
N ALA A 66 -7.73 10.35 -11.71
CA ALA A 66 -6.80 11.48 -11.52
C ALA A 66 -5.51 11.36 -12.36
N LEU A 67 -5.12 10.14 -12.74
CA LEU A 67 -3.84 9.86 -13.41
C LEU A 67 -3.71 10.53 -14.79
N VAL A 68 -4.72 10.38 -15.65
CA VAL A 68 -4.71 10.95 -17.02
C VAL A 68 -4.61 12.47 -17.03
N PRO A 69 -5.45 13.24 -16.29
CA PRO A 69 -5.32 14.69 -16.25
C PRO A 69 -4.01 15.15 -15.60
N TRP A 70 -3.54 14.45 -14.56
CA TRP A 70 -2.28 14.78 -13.90
C TRP A 70 -1.08 14.62 -14.84
N MET A 71 -1.03 13.52 -15.60
CA MET A 71 0.00 13.27 -16.59
C MET A 71 0.05 14.35 -17.68
N LYS A 72 -1.11 14.86 -18.11
CA LYS A 72 -1.20 15.92 -19.14
C LYS A 72 -0.67 17.26 -18.66
N ILE A 73 -0.82 17.60 -17.37
CA ILE A 73 -0.43 18.91 -16.82
C ILE A 73 1.05 18.94 -16.43
N GLN A 74 1.54 17.89 -15.77
CA GLN A 74 2.87 17.86 -15.14
C GLN A 74 3.93 17.11 -15.96
N GLY A 75 3.50 16.32 -16.96
CA GLY A 75 4.36 15.44 -17.73
C GLY A 75 4.77 14.17 -16.97
N LEU A 76 5.21 13.16 -17.72
CA LEU A 76 5.48 11.82 -17.20
C LEU A 76 6.60 11.80 -16.16
N THR A 77 7.71 12.51 -16.40
CA THR A 77 8.89 12.51 -15.52
C THR A 77 8.56 13.08 -14.14
N ASN A 78 7.96 14.27 -14.08
CA ASN A 78 7.64 14.94 -12.82
C ASN A 78 6.57 14.18 -12.04
N MET A 79 5.56 13.64 -12.73
CA MET A 79 4.53 12.80 -12.10
C MET A 79 5.15 11.61 -11.37
N PHE A 80 6.06 10.87 -12.02
CA PHE A 80 6.71 9.72 -11.40
C PHE A 80 7.67 10.09 -10.26
N ILE A 81 8.30 11.27 -10.30
CA ILE A 81 9.12 11.77 -9.18
C ILE A 81 8.23 12.05 -7.96
N VAL A 82 7.12 12.77 -8.15
CA VAL A 82 6.17 13.07 -7.07
C VAL A 82 5.56 11.79 -6.50
N CYS A 83 5.15 10.84 -7.35
CA CYS A 83 4.70 9.51 -6.89
C CYS A 83 5.77 8.81 -6.05
N GLY A 84 7.04 8.84 -6.48
CA GLY A 84 8.16 8.28 -5.72
C GLY A 84 8.31 8.92 -4.34
N CYS A 85 8.23 10.24 -4.24
CA CYS A 85 8.30 10.96 -2.96
C CYS A 85 7.11 10.62 -2.05
N ILE A 86 5.89 10.54 -2.58
CA ILE A 86 4.69 10.16 -1.82
C ILE A 86 4.83 8.72 -1.32
N SER A 87 5.23 7.78 -2.19
CA SER A 87 5.46 6.38 -1.81
C SER A 87 6.56 6.26 -0.75
N PHE A 88 7.62 7.07 -0.83
CA PHE A 88 8.66 7.09 0.20
C PHE A 88 8.15 7.65 1.53
N ALA A 89 7.37 8.73 1.52
CA ALA A 89 6.78 9.31 2.72
C ALA A 89 5.80 8.34 3.41
N ILE A 90 4.96 7.65 2.64
CA ILE A 90 4.08 6.60 3.16
C ILE A 90 4.91 5.41 3.65
N GLY A 91 5.94 5.02 2.91
CA GLY A 91 6.89 3.97 3.28
C GLY A 91 7.59 4.27 4.62
N ALA A 92 7.93 5.53 4.87
CA ALA A 92 8.55 5.96 6.11
C ALA A 92 7.62 5.77 7.33
N LEU A 93 6.30 5.74 7.15
CA LEU A 93 5.35 5.43 8.23
C LEU A 93 5.42 3.98 8.72
N TYR A 94 6.05 3.05 7.98
CA TYR A 94 6.33 1.71 8.51
C TYR A 94 7.36 1.72 9.62
N VAL A 95 8.31 2.67 9.62
CA VAL A 95 9.36 2.78 10.64
C VAL A 95 8.76 3.00 12.05
N PRO A 96 7.88 3.99 12.30
CA PRO A 96 7.25 4.13 13.60
C PRO A 96 6.32 2.95 13.92
N LEU A 97 5.73 2.27 12.92
CA LEU A 97 4.92 1.08 13.15
C LEU A 97 5.76 -0.11 13.64
N ILE A 98 7.02 -0.23 13.20
CA ILE A 98 7.95 -1.24 13.71
C ILE A 98 8.33 -0.94 15.17
N ILE A 99 8.61 0.34 15.50
CA ILE A 99 9.06 0.74 16.84
C ILE A 99 7.90 0.72 17.86
N TYR A 100 6.76 1.32 17.50
CA TYR A 100 5.63 1.53 18.41
C TYR A 100 4.49 0.53 18.23
N GLY A 101 4.54 -0.33 17.21
CA GLY A 101 3.46 -1.25 16.87
C GLY A 101 3.04 -2.17 18.03
N LYS A 102 4.00 -2.61 18.85
CA LYS A 102 3.70 -3.41 20.05
C LYS A 102 2.78 -2.67 21.03
N ARG A 103 3.06 -1.38 21.30
CA ARG A 103 2.25 -0.57 22.22
C ARG A 103 0.84 -0.36 21.67
N ILE A 104 0.74 -0.07 20.37
CA ILE A 104 -0.54 0.11 19.68
C ILE A 104 -1.41 -1.16 19.80
N ARG A 105 -0.84 -2.33 19.52
CA ARG A 105 -1.56 -3.62 19.59
C ARG A 105 -2.07 -3.92 21.01
N ILE A 106 -1.27 -3.65 22.04
CA ILE A 106 -1.67 -3.88 23.43
C ILE A 106 -2.87 -2.98 23.80
N THR A 107 -2.83 -1.70 23.44
CA THR A 107 -3.92 -0.75 23.74
C THR A 107 -5.21 -1.11 22.99
N LEU A 108 -5.11 -1.57 21.74
CA LEU A 108 -6.28 -1.94 20.92
C LEU A 108 -6.88 -3.31 21.27
N ALA A 109 -6.18 -4.15 22.03
CA ALA A 109 -6.64 -5.51 22.37
C ALA A 109 -8.02 -5.52 23.03
N SER A 110 -8.30 -4.59 23.95
CA SER A 110 -9.59 -4.50 24.64
C SER A 110 -10.78 -4.25 23.70
N ARG A 111 -10.58 -3.48 22.62
CA ARG A 111 -11.59 -3.23 21.60
C ARG A 111 -11.75 -4.42 20.66
N TYR A 112 -10.64 -5.08 20.32
CA TYR A 112 -10.66 -6.27 19.49
C TYR A 112 -11.49 -7.40 20.12
N TRP A 113 -11.26 -7.74 21.39
CA TRP A 113 -12.00 -8.80 22.06
C TRP A 113 -13.50 -8.50 22.18
N LYS A 114 -13.88 -7.24 22.37
CA LYS A 114 -15.30 -6.82 22.33
C LYS A 114 -15.95 -7.04 20.97
N LEU A 115 -15.21 -6.84 19.87
CA LEU A 115 -15.70 -7.10 18.52
C LEU A 115 -15.83 -8.60 18.26
N VAL A 116 -14.87 -9.41 18.70
CA VAL A 116 -14.92 -10.88 18.60
C VAL A 116 -16.13 -11.43 19.36
N GLU A 117 -16.37 -10.99 20.59
CA GLU A 117 -17.52 -11.43 21.38
C GLU A 117 -18.86 -11.03 20.72
N LYS A 118 -18.92 -9.87 20.09
CA LYS A 118 -20.11 -9.44 19.35
C LYS A 118 -20.36 -10.34 18.12
N ARG A 119 -19.31 -10.75 17.41
CA ARG A 119 -19.40 -11.68 16.28
C ARG A 119 -19.84 -13.07 16.73
N SER A 120 -19.36 -13.57 17.87
CA SER A 120 -19.72 -14.92 18.35
C SER A 120 -21.16 -15.05 18.87
N ARG A 121 -21.85 -13.92 19.08
CA ARG A 121 -23.27 -13.89 19.50
C ARG A 121 -24.26 -13.86 18.33
N ILE A 122 -23.77 -13.71 17.10
CA ILE A 122 -24.56 -13.74 15.85
C ILE A 122 -24.47 -15.15 15.28
#